data_AF-A0A7S1TEF0-F1
#
_entry.id   AF-A0A7S1TEF0-F1
#
_cell.length_a   1.000
_cell.length_b   1.000
_cell.length_c   1.000
_cell.angle_alpha   90.00
_cell.angle_beta   90.00
_cell.angle_gamma   90.00
#
_symmetry.space_group_name_H-M   'P 1'
#
loop_
_entity.id
_entity.type
_entity.pdbx_description
1 polymer ?
#
loop_
_entity_poly.entity_id
_entity_poly.type
_entity_poly.pdbx_seq_one_letter_code
_entity_poly.pdbx_strand_id
1 'polypeptide(L)'
;VEYTKVAGAWAAARVEYTKVAGEKRIVTCHAGANLFMRAVYLPARWRHQILVFSAEGKPKGMTHCSVQDIGGPLCFSGDILAQGYLLPTCEPGDWIAVTVA
;
A
#
# COMPACT_ATOMS: atom_id res chain seq x y z
N VAL A 1 17.70 7.70 -19.62
CA VAL A 1 17.90 6.31 -19.13
C VAL A 1 16.56 5.82 -18.61
N GLU A 2 15.80 5.14 -19.46
CA GLU A 2 14.54 4.52 -19.08
C GLU A 2 14.89 3.15 -18.50
N TYR A 3 14.59 2.95 -17.22
CA TYR A 3 14.92 1.71 -16.53
C TYR A 3 13.84 0.66 -16.85
N THR A 4 14.24 -0.47 -17.41
CA THR A 4 13.37 -1.63 -17.60
C THR A 4 12.74 -2.00 -16.25
N LYS A 5 11.42 -1.82 -16.11
CA LYS A 5 10.68 -2.33 -14.95
C LYS A 5 10.73 -3.86 -14.98
N VAL A 6 11.22 -4.48 -13.91
CA VAL A 6 11.23 -5.94 -13.79
C VAL A 6 9.81 -6.42 -13.47
N ALA A 7 9.09 -6.92 -14.48
CA ALA A 7 7.68 -7.29 -14.41
C ALA A 7 7.37 -8.60 -13.62
N GLY A 8 8.26 -9.02 -12.71
CA GLY A 8 8.14 -10.32 -12.01
C GLY A 8 8.27 -10.26 -10.49
N ALA A 9 8.47 -9.09 -9.90
CA ALA A 9 8.69 -8.95 -8.45
C ALA A 9 7.51 -8.28 -7.75
N TRP A 10 7.13 -8.81 -6.60
CA TRP A 10 6.13 -8.26 -5.69
C TRP A 10 6.62 -8.41 -4.25
N ALA A 11 6.10 -7.59 -3.34
CA ALA A 11 6.24 -7.80 -1.90
C ALA A 11 4.87 -7.82 -1.24
N ALA A 12 4.71 -8.61 -0.19
CA ALA A 12 3.54 -8.56 0.65
C ALA A 12 3.89 -7.94 2.01
N ALA A 13 2.97 -7.13 2.52
CA ALA A 13 3.04 -6.57 3.86
C ALA A 13 1.70 -6.74 4.58
N ARG A 14 1.75 -7.20 5.82
CA ARG A 14 0.59 -7.34 6.68
C ARG A 14 0.15 -5.98 7.18
N VAL A 15 -1.16 -5.76 7.20
CA VAL A 15 -1.80 -4.60 7.83
C VAL A 15 -1.70 -4.77 9.33
N GLU A 16 -0.94 -3.88 9.97
CA GLU A 16 -0.76 -3.90 11.42
C GLU A 16 -1.90 -3.13 12.11
N TYR A 17 -2.30 -1.99 11.55
CA TYR A 17 -3.41 -1.21 12.07
C TYR A 17 -4.03 -0.31 11.01
N THR A 18 -5.28 0.09 11.27
CA THR A 18 -5.97 1.12 10.50
C THR A 18 -6.38 2.26 11.42
N LYS A 19 -6.35 3.49 10.92
CA LYS A 19 -6.79 4.67 11.65
C LYS A 19 -7.52 5.63 10.72
N VAL A 20 -8.32 6.50 11.30
CA VAL A 20 -8.94 7.62 10.61
C VAL A 20 -8.32 8.91 11.14
N ALA A 21 -7.79 9.74 10.24
CA ALA A 21 -7.22 11.03 10.57
C ALA A 21 -7.92 12.11 9.71
N GLY A 22 -8.86 12.83 10.32
CA GLY A 22 -9.79 13.67 9.57
C GLY A 22 -10.65 12.82 8.65
N GLU A 23 -10.66 13.14 7.36
CA GLU A 23 -11.40 12.38 6.34
C GLU A 23 -10.61 11.21 5.74
N LYS A 24 -9.32 11.07 6.10
CA LYS A 24 -8.43 10.07 5.51
C LYS A 24 -8.42 8.79 6.33
N ARG A 25 -8.74 7.67 5.68
CA ARG A 25 -8.49 6.33 6.22
C ARG A 25 -7.05 5.94 5.89
N ILE A 26 -6.25 5.67 6.91
CA ILE A 26 -4.84 5.35 6.80
C ILE A 26 -4.64 3.91 7.28
N VAL A 27 -4.10 3.08 6.38
CA VAL A 27 -3.73 1.70 6.63
C VAL A 27 -2.23 1.68 6.84
N THR A 28 -1.78 1.16 7.97
CA THR A 28 -0.33 1.08 8.26
C THR A 28 0.15 -0.36 8.20
N CYS A 29 1.22 -0.58 7.45
CA CYS A 29 1.90 -1.85 7.31
C CYS A 29 3.42 -1.67 7.44
N HIS A 30 4.15 -2.77 7.32
CA HIS A 30 5.62 -2.76 7.40
C HIS A 30 6.32 -2.43 6.06
N ALA A 31 5.55 -2.07 5.03
CA ALA A 31 6.06 -1.63 3.73
C ALA A 31 5.86 -0.12 3.53
N GLY A 32 6.97 0.62 3.58
CA GLY A 32 7.04 2.03 3.22
C GLY A 32 8.34 2.35 2.51
N ALA A 33 8.96 3.48 2.81
CA ALA A 33 10.19 3.94 2.21
C ALA A 33 11.39 3.03 2.54
N ASN A 34 11.29 2.23 3.61
CA ASN A 34 12.27 1.19 3.94
C ASN A 34 12.38 0.10 2.86
N LEU A 35 11.31 -0.18 2.12
CA LEU A 35 11.28 -1.18 1.04
C LEU A 35 11.09 -0.55 -0.36
N PHE A 36 10.36 0.55 -0.43
CA PHE A 36 9.91 1.18 -1.68
C PHE A 36 10.31 2.67 -1.75
N MET A 37 11.57 2.97 -1.44
CA MET A 37 12.09 4.34 -1.40
C MET A 37 11.71 5.16 -2.64
N ARG A 38 11.86 4.63 -3.86
CA ARG A 38 11.55 5.38 -5.09
C ARG A 38 10.07 5.75 -5.22
N ALA A 39 9.18 4.86 -4.78
CA ALA A 39 7.75 5.10 -4.82
C ALA A 39 7.34 6.16 -3.81
N VAL A 40 7.89 6.10 -2.60
CA VAL A 40 7.57 7.08 -1.55
C VAL A 40 8.11 8.47 -1.89
N TYR A 41 9.35 8.57 -2.36
CA TYR A 41 9.97 9.87 -2.65
C TYR A 41 9.54 10.47 -4.00
N LEU A 42 9.13 9.65 -4.97
CA LEU A 42 8.70 10.10 -6.31
C LEU A 42 7.43 9.36 -6.77
N PRO A 43 6.30 9.49 -6.05
CA PRO A 43 5.08 8.69 -6.26
C PRO A 43 4.41 8.95 -7.62
N ALA A 44 4.59 10.14 -8.20
CA ALA A 44 4.10 10.44 -9.54
C ALA A 44 4.85 9.70 -10.65
N ARG A 45 6.11 9.30 -10.41
CA ARG A 45 6.97 8.62 -11.38
C ARG A 45 6.99 7.10 -11.17
N TRP A 46 6.92 6.65 -9.91
CA TRP A 46 7.05 5.25 -9.53
C TRP A 46 5.78 4.76 -8.84
N ARG A 47 4.72 4.56 -9.64
CA ARG A 47 3.47 3.99 -9.13
C ARG A 47 3.56 2.48 -9.05
N HIS A 48 3.05 1.94 -7.95
CA HIS A 48 2.82 0.52 -7.77
C HIS A 48 1.33 0.20 -7.85
N GLN A 49 1.03 -1.02 -8.27
CA GLN A 49 -0.30 -1.59 -8.10
C GLN A 49 -0.40 -2.19 -6.70
N ILE A 50 -1.54 -1.97 -6.07
CA ILE A 50 -1.84 -2.46 -4.72
C ILE A 50 -2.98 -3.46 -4.83
N LEU A 51 -2.77 -4.65 -4.31
CA LEU A 51 -3.78 -5.70 -4.17
C LEU A 51 -3.99 -5.98 -2.69
N VAL A 52 -5.24 -6.26 -2.30
CA VAL A 52 -5.59 -6.54 -0.90
C VAL A 52 -6.10 -7.97 -0.79
N PHE A 53 -5.59 -8.70 0.19
CA PHE A 53 -5.97 -10.06 0.53
C PHE A 53 -6.41 -10.10 2.00
N SER A 54 -7.33 -11.01 2.35
CA SER A 54 -7.74 -11.24 3.73
C SER A 54 -6.59 -11.81 4.55
N ALA A 55 -6.76 -11.88 5.87
CA ALA A 55 -5.78 -12.51 6.77
C ALA A 55 -5.44 -13.97 6.36
N GLU A 56 -6.39 -14.68 5.75
CA GLU A 56 -6.21 -16.04 5.22
C GLU A 56 -5.56 -16.08 3.83
N GLY A 57 -5.15 -14.93 3.28
CA GLY A 57 -4.52 -14.82 1.97
C GLY A 57 -5.48 -14.91 0.78
N LYS A 58 -6.78 -14.72 0.98
CA LYS A 58 -7.77 -14.72 -0.12
C LYS A 58 -7.93 -13.31 -0.70
N PRO A 59 -7.96 -13.12 -2.03
CA PRO A 59 -8.18 -11.78 -2.61
C PRO A 59 -9.47 -11.14 -2.08
N LYS A 60 -9.41 -9.90 -1.58
CA LYS A 60 -10.59 -9.13 -1.17
C LYS A 60 -11.19 -8.46 -2.41
N GLY A 61 -12.52 -8.60 -2.57
CA GLY A 61 -13.27 -7.98 -3.66
C GLY A 61 -13.61 -6.51 -3.40
N MET A 62 -14.09 -5.82 -4.44
CA MET A 62 -14.42 -4.38 -4.38
C MET A 62 -15.82 -4.06 -3.82
N THR A 63 -16.57 -5.05 -3.33
CA THR A 63 -17.93 -4.86 -2.78
C THR A 63 -17.95 -3.93 -1.56
N HIS A 64 -16.92 -3.98 -0.73
CA HIS A 64 -16.72 -3.10 0.41
C HIS A 64 -15.40 -2.35 0.24
N CYS A 65 -15.42 -1.24 -0.51
CA CYS A 65 -14.24 -0.44 -0.80
C CYS A 65 -14.31 0.97 -0.21
N SER A 66 -13.14 1.54 0.03
CA SER A 66 -12.96 2.91 0.51
C SER A 66 -11.65 3.49 -0.02
N VAL A 67 -11.61 4.82 -0.16
CA VAL A 67 -10.38 5.54 -0.47
C VAL A 67 -9.48 5.52 0.76
N GLN A 68 -8.26 5.00 0.59
CA GLN A 68 -7.32 4.73 1.68
C GLN A 68 -5.90 5.15 1.29
N ASP A 69 -5.16 5.63 2.29
CA ASP A 69 -3.71 5.81 2.22
C ASP A 69 -3.03 4.57 2.82
N ILE A 70 -1.99 4.06 2.17
CA ILE A 70 -1.13 2.99 2.68
C ILE A 70 0.17 3.62 3.20
N GLY A 71 0.33 3.64 4.51
CA GLY A 71 1.52 4.12 5.21
C GLY A 71 2.47 3.00 5.63
N GLY A 72 3.75 3.31 5.65
CA GLY A 72 4.80 2.44 6.16
C GLY A 72 5.09 2.65 7.66
N PRO A 73 6.13 1.98 8.17
CA PRO A 73 6.45 1.96 9.59
C PRO A 73 7.29 3.15 10.09
N LEU A 74 7.79 4.01 9.19
CA LEU A 74 8.75 5.05 9.55
C LEU A 74 8.05 6.30 10.08
N CYS A 75 8.65 6.92 11.11
CA CYS A 75 8.10 8.07 11.83
C CYS A 75 8.26 9.41 11.08
N PHE A 76 7.85 9.48 9.81
CA PHE A 76 7.73 10.73 9.07
C PHE A 76 6.45 10.77 8.25
N SER A 77 5.87 11.96 8.09
CA SER A 77 4.57 12.15 7.42
C SER A 77 4.54 11.70 5.97
N GLY A 78 5.71 11.65 5.34
CA GLY A 78 5.87 11.23 3.96
C GLY A 78 6.00 9.73 3.77
N ASP A 79 5.98 8.88 4.81
CA ASP A 79 6.09 7.42 4.66
C ASP A 79 4.79 6.80 4.13
N ILE A 80 4.37 7.24 2.94
CA ILE A 80 3.12 6.86 2.30
C ILE A 80 3.48 6.17 0.99
N LEU A 81 3.21 4.87 0.94
CA LEU A 81 3.45 4.03 -0.22
C LEU A 81 2.43 4.27 -1.34
N ALA A 82 1.16 4.46 -0.96
CA ALA A 82 0.07 4.70 -1.88
C ALA A 82 -0.90 5.69 -1.25
N GLN A 83 -1.17 6.81 -1.93
CA GLN A 83 -2.01 7.89 -1.43
C GLN A 83 -3.30 8.01 -2.24
N GLY A 84 -4.45 7.98 -1.57
CA GLY A 84 -5.77 8.16 -2.16
C GLY A 84 -6.21 7.01 -3.06
N TYR A 85 -5.83 5.77 -2.74
CA TYR A 85 -6.19 4.61 -3.55
C TYR A 85 -7.58 4.08 -3.15
N LEU A 86 -8.46 3.86 -4.13
CA LEU A 86 -9.70 3.12 -3.91
C LEU A 86 -9.39 1.63 -3.83
N LEU A 87 -9.51 1.06 -2.63
CA LEU A 87 -9.15 -0.33 -2.34
C LEU A 87 -10.29 -1.03 -1.59
N PRO A 88 -10.33 -2.38 -1.57
CA PRO A 88 -11.10 -3.08 -0.56
C PRO A 88 -10.74 -2.52 0.81
N THR A 89 -11.74 -2.33 1.67
CA THR A 89 -11.52 -1.77 3.00
C THR A 89 -10.59 -2.70 3.77
N CYS A 90 -9.41 -2.19 4.12
CA CYS A 90 -8.39 -2.97 4.80
C CYS A 90 -8.72 -3.06 6.29
N GLU A 91 -8.41 -4.20 6.88
CA GLU A 91 -8.57 -4.49 8.30
C GLU A 91 -7.24 -5.01 8.87
N PRO A 92 -6.98 -4.83 10.17
CA PRO A 92 -5.80 -5.42 10.81
C PRO A 92 -5.74 -6.93 10.55
N GLY A 93 -4.56 -7.42 10.15
CA GLY A 93 -4.34 -8.81 9.77
C GLY A 93 -4.42 -9.09 8.26
N ASP A 94 -5.07 -8.24 7.48
CA ASP A 94 -5.08 -8.34 6.01
C ASP A 94 -3.67 -8.25 5.42
N TRP A 95 -3.51 -8.70 4.18
CA TRP A 95 -2.27 -8.59 3.42
C TRP A 95 -2.41 -7.59 2.27
N ILE A 96 -1.40 -6.73 2.14
CA ILE A 96 -1.22 -5.81 1.03
C ILE A 96 -0.11 -6.37 0.16
N ALA A 97 -0.41 -6.69 -1.10
CA ALA A 97 0.62 -6.99 -2.09
C ALA A 97 0.91 -5.75 -2.93
N VAL A 98 2.19 -5.41 -3.02
CA VAL A 98 2.74 -4.28 -3.77
C VAL A 98 3.45 -4.87 -4.98
N THR A 99 2.94 -4.57 -6.17
CA THR A 99 3.53 -5.03 -7.43
C THR A 99 3.88 -3.86 -8.33
N VAL A 100 4.81 -4.08 -9.25
CA VAL A 100 5.22 -3.09 -10.24
C VAL A 100 4.11 -2.93 -11.27
N ALA A 101 3.64 -1.69 -11.48
CA ALA A 101 2.67 -1.34 -12.51
C ALA A 101 3.33 -1.22 -13.89
#